data_AF-A0A1S1L5P1-F1
#
_entry.id   AF-A0A1S1L5P1-F1
#
_cell.length_a   1.000
_cell.length_b   1.000
_cell.length_c   1.000
_cell.angle_alpha   90.00
_cell.angle_beta   90.00
_cell.angle_gamma   90.00
#
_symmetry.space_group_name_H-M   'P 1'
#
loop_
_entity.id
_entity.type
_entity.pdbx_description
1 polymer ?
#
loop_
_entity_poly.entity_id
_entity_poly.type
_entity_poly.pdbx_seq_one_letter_code
_entity_poly.pdbx_strand_id
1 'polypeptide(L)'
;MPIRVSKMPMRRQLAMAVAATATVMTVSVVDHIKSDKAEETAITSQSLQNAATHDVLTSDVGIPGPSTPATVHDIHQADSFSLIAVRGADLGSVDLSVRAQQTDGSWGQWYELDPVESGDPVAQNKAIPAATEPVFVGSTHSAQVAVQPKYGKNVKSPKADNGPGLGYRPASIEQPLTTGLDAILISPKLAPADGARFEERWSAPVALPQAGPRIITRAQWGANESDRCPPVYNRDVRAGVVHHTAGSNNYSPYDSAAIIRAIYAYHTKTLKWCDIAYNVLVDKYGQIFEGRFGGITNNVQGAHTGGFNEHSWGLALIGDFTRDEPSPAMLQAAGRMLGWRLRLAGVDPRGQVELASEGGPFTTVPGGKVVTLPTIFTHRDVGNTECPGEAAYRLMPRLRDIAAGAANGEPPDLVDSIRGGAIYDTWMRLGSTESDLGAPTSVEQQAAGDARFATFRNGAMYFSPGTGAHPVIGAIYHAWAETNFERGPLGLPTSDEIGEPNIIVQNFQNGSLIYDRASGRVSSVINGETREILGVAPVAQNALPEQFSAPAAPAAPPPPAPAPPPPPPPVEQFAPAA
;
A
#
# COMPACT_ATOMS: atom_id res chain seq x y z
N MET A 1 -38.76 -42.32 35.26
CA MET A 1 -39.91 -41.48 34.81
C MET A 1 -41.16 -41.98 35.50
N PRO A 2 -42.20 -41.16 35.77
CA PRO A 2 -42.41 -39.75 35.40
C PRO A 2 -42.65 -38.88 36.68
N ILE A 3 -42.94 -37.58 36.71
CA ILE A 3 -44.03 -36.82 36.04
C ILE A 3 -43.69 -35.31 36.04
N ARG A 4 -43.94 -34.67 34.88
CA ARG A 4 -44.09 -33.22 34.66
C ARG A 4 -45.54 -32.81 34.97
N VAL A 5 -45.79 -31.54 35.31
CA VAL A 5 -46.63 -30.58 34.55
C VAL A 5 -46.76 -29.24 35.31
N SER A 6 -46.83 -28.17 34.53
CA SER A 6 -46.79 -26.72 34.81
C SER A 6 -48.15 -26.10 35.20
N LYS A 7 -48.14 -24.93 35.90
CA LYS A 7 -48.95 -23.72 35.60
C LYS A 7 -48.63 -22.50 36.52
N MET A 8 -48.54 -21.33 35.88
CA MET A 8 -48.48 -19.89 36.33
C MET A 8 -49.70 -19.44 37.20
N PRO A 9 -49.81 -18.21 37.83
CA PRO A 9 -49.63 -16.87 37.19
C PRO A 9 -49.36 -15.56 38.03
N MET A 10 -49.04 -14.48 37.28
CA MET A 10 -49.36 -13.02 37.36
C MET A 10 -49.27 -12.09 38.61
N ARG A 11 -48.65 -10.92 38.30
CA ARG A 11 -48.99 -9.48 38.59
C ARG A 11 -48.54 -8.79 39.88
N ARG A 12 -47.89 -7.63 39.70
CA ARG A 12 -48.28 -6.31 40.27
C ARG A 12 -47.68 -5.14 39.47
N GLN A 13 -48.56 -4.21 39.05
CA GLN A 13 -48.26 -2.86 38.58
C GLN A 13 -48.44 -1.89 39.75
N LEU A 14 -47.67 -0.79 39.77
CA LEU A 14 -48.01 0.41 40.53
C LEU A 14 -47.73 1.64 39.66
N ALA A 15 -48.68 2.57 39.64
CA ALA A 15 -48.59 3.87 38.99
C ALA A 15 -48.58 4.99 40.06
N MET A 16 -47.84 6.06 39.81
CA MET A 16 -48.00 7.34 40.52
C MET A 16 -47.87 8.49 39.52
N ALA A 17 -48.80 9.43 39.61
CA ALA A 17 -48.97 10.58 38.71
C ALA A 17 -48.10 11.77 39.14
N VAL A 18 -47.61 12.56 38.16
CA VAL A 18 -47.03 13.89 38.38
C VAL A 18 -47.59 14.86 37.33
N ALA A 19 -47.99 16.04 37.82
CA ALA A 19 -48.61 17.12 37.08
C ALA A 19 -47.68 17.78 36.06
N ALA A 20 -48.25 18.22 34.94
CA ALA A 20 -47.56 18.94 33.89
C ALA A 20 -47.38 20.42 34.24
N THR A 21 -46.13 20.86 34.30
CA THR A 21 -45.72 22.25 34.04
C THR A 21 -44.60 22.20 33.01
N ALA A 22 -44.85 22.80 31.85
CA ALA A 22 -43.90 22.83 30.75
C ALA A 22 -42.72 23.75 31.10
N THR A 23 -41.51 23.21 31.08
CA THR A 23 -40.27 23.97 30.92
C THR A 23 -39.36 23.16 30.02
N VAL A 24 -39.09 23.67 28.83
CA VAL A 24 -38.22 23.04 27.83
C VAL A 24 -36.78 23.15 28.35
N MET A 25 -36.22 22.03 28.80
CA MET A 25 -34.80 21.85 29.05
C MET A 25 -34.35 20.59 28.30
N THR A 26 -33.61 20.79 27.21
CA THR A 26 -32.91 19.72 26.49
C THR A 26 -31.78 19.21 27.38
N VAL A 27 -31.96 18.04 27.99
CA VAL A 27 -30.90 17.32 28.71
C VAL A 27 -30.28 16.31 27.75
N SER A 28 -29.01 16.50 27.42
CA SER A 28 -28.17 15.48 26.79
C SER A 28 -28.00 14.31 27.76
N VAL A 29 -28.59 13.16 27.44
CA VAL A 29 -28.33 11.92 28.18
C VAL A 29 -27.18 11.19 27.48
N VAL A 30 -26.01 11.26 28.10
CA VAL A 30 -24.91 10.32 27.87
C VAL A 30 -25.28 9.04 28.62
N ASP A 31 -25.83 8.05 27.92
CA ASP A 31 -25.93 6.70 28.47
C ASP A 31 -24.57 6.01 28.35
N HIS A 32 -23.83 6.04 29.45
CA HIS A 32 -22.62 5.27 29.66
C HIS A 32 -23.00 3.81 29.98
N ILE A 33 -23.33 3.03 28.95
CA ILE A 33 -23.32 1.56 29.03
C ILE A 33 -21.98 1.10 28.44
N LYS A 34 -21.08 0.69 29.32
CA LYS A 34 -19.87 -0.07 28.96
C LYS A 34 -20.28 -1.33 28.21
N SER A 35 -20.12 -1.28 26.89
CA SER A 35 -20.15 -2.42 26.00
C SER A 35 -18.72 -2.60 25.51
N ASP A 36 -18.02 -3.63 26.00
CA ASP A 36 -16.77 -4.16 25.46
C ASP A 36 -17.01 -4.73 24.04
N LYS A 37 -17.31 -3.85 23.08
CA LYS A 37 -17.37 -4.16 21.65
C LYS A 37 -16.13 -3.55 20.99
N ALA A 38 -15.33 -4.42 20.39
CA ALA A 38 -14.10 -4.16 19.66
C ALA A 38 -14.16 -2.90 18.76
N GLU A 39 -13.16 -2.01 18.82
CA GLU A 39 -12.08 -1.92 17.82
C GLU A 39 -12.51 -1.63 16.36
N GLU A 40 -13.29 -0.57 16.10
CA GLU A 40 -13.75 -0.25 14.72
C GLU A 40 -12.86 0.78 13.99
N THR A 41 -12.56 0.55 12.70
CA THR A 41 -11.95 1.54 11.78
C THR A 41 -12.92 2.71 11.58
N ALA A 42 -12.49 3.93 11.90
CA ALA A 42 -13.32 5.12 11.78
C ALA A 42 -13.31 5.67 10.34
N ILE A 43 -14.47 6.11 9.87
CA ILE A 43 -14.66 6.76 8.58
C ILE A 43 -15.37 8.09 8.83
N THR A 44 -14.74 9.17 8.41
CA THR A 44 -15.27 10.53 8.50
C THR A 44 -15.38 11.14 7.10
N SER A 45 -16.22 12.15 6.97
CA SER A 45 -16.46 12.86 5.71
C SER A 45 -16.34 14.35 5.95
N GLN A 46 -15.57 15.05 5.12
CA GLN A 46 -15.39 16.49 5.20
C GLN A 46 -15.73 17.13 3.85
N SER A 47 -16.67 18.06 3.84
CA SER A 47 -17.03 18.79 2.61
C SER A 47 -15.91 19.73 2.19
N LEU A 48 -15.48 19.62 0.93
CA LEU A 48 -14.44 20.47 0.36
C LEU A 48 -14.91 21.92 0.18
N GLN A 49 -16.22 22.13 0.07
CA GLN A 49 -16.81 23.47 -0.04
C GLN A 49 -16.60 24.32 1.23
N ASN A 50 -16.46 23.67 2.39
CA ASN A 50 -16.28 24.32 3.69
C ASN A 50 -14.82 24.34 4.17
N ALA A 51 -13.90 23.77 3.38
CA ALA A 51 -12.47 23.76 3.68
C ALA A 51 -11.83 25.12 3.39
N ALA A 52 -10.72 25.43 4.06
CA ALA A 52 -9.89 26.55 3.66
C ALA A 52 -9.29 26.26 2.27
N THR A 53 -9.29 27.26 1.38
CA THR A 53 -8.91 27.06 -0.03
C THR A 53 -7.83 28.01 -0.50
N HIS A 54 -7.02 27.50 -1.42
CA HIS A 54 -5.95 28.22 -2.07
C HIS A 54 -5.96 27.91 -3.56
N ASP A 55 -6.05 28.92 -4.41
CA ASP A 55 -5.91 28.72 -5.86
C ASP A 55 -4.42 28.68 -6.20
N VAL A 56 -3.96 27.72 -7.01
CA VAL A 56 -2.54 27.53 -7.35
C VAL A 56 -2.37 27.16 -8.83
N LEU A 57 -1.20 27.46 -9.40
CA LEU A 57 -0.77 26.84 -10.66
C LEU A 57 -0.17 25.46 -10.38
N THR A 58 -0.65 24.42 -11.06
CA THR A 58 -0.22 23.03 -10.79
C THR A 58 1.27 22.80 -11.03
N SER A 59 1.84 23.48 -12.03
CA SER A 59 3.28 23.45 -12.32
C SER A 59 4.15 23.94 -11.17
N ASP A 60 3.67 24.92 -10.40
CA ASP A 60 4.46 25.59 -9.37
C ASP A 60 4.56 24.75 -8.08
N VAL A 61 3.62 23.82 -7.88
CA VAL A 61 3.51 22.97 -6.69
C VAL A 61 3.62 21.48 -6.98
N GLY A 62 3.95 21.11 -8.23
CA GLY A 62 4.20 19.74 -8.65
C GLY A 62 2.96 18.84 -8.61
N ILE A 63 1.76 19.39 -8.78
CA ILE A 63 0.54 18.59 -8.91
C ILE A 63 0.58 17.84 -10.27
N PRO A 64 0.36 16.51 -10.30
CA PRO A 64 0.27 15.73 -11.51
C PRO A 64 -0.83 16.21 -12.47
N GLY A 65 -0.62 16.02 -13.76
CA GLY A 65 -1.57 16.39 -14.80
C GLY A 65 -1.23 17.70 -15.56
N PRO A 66 -2.20 18.28 -16.27
CA PRO A 66 -1.97 19.43 -17.14
C PRO A 66 -1.61 20.68 -16.31
N SER A 67 -0.79 21.58 -16.87
CA SER A 67 -0.35 22.84 -16.24
C SER A 67 -1.49 23.88 -16.18
N THR A 68 -2.59 23.52 -15.53
CA THR A 68 -3.80 24.34 -15.36
C THR A 68 -3.93 24.81 -13.91
N PRO A 69 -4.77 25.82 -13.63
CA PRO A 69 -5.13 26.16 -12.25
C PRO A 69 -5.81 25.03 -11.49
N ALA A 70 -5.41 24.84 -10.22
CA ALA A 70 -6.11 24.00 -9.26
C ALA A 70 -6.62 24.84 -8.08
N THR A 71 -7.74 24.44 -7.49
CA THR A 71 -8.09 24.86 -6.12
C THR A 71 -7.62 23.77 -5.16
N VAL A 72 -6.78 24.14 -4.19
CA VAL A 72 -6.26 23.26 -3.13
C VAL A 72 -7.06 23.50 -1.86
N HIS A 73 -7.60 22.42 -1.30
CA HIS A 73 -8.44 22.42 -0.11
C HIS A 73 -7.68 21.81 1.07
N ASP A 74 -7.57 22.57 2.16
CA ASP A 74 -6.94 22.09 3.39
C ASP A 74 -7.94 21.28 4.22
N ILE A 75 -7.52 20.08 4.58
CA ILE A 75 -8.26 19.12 5.40
C ILE A 75 -7.50 18.97 6.71
N HIS A 76 -8.24 19.01 7.82
CA HIS A 76 -7.66 18.81 9.14
C HIS A 76 -8.63 18.08 10.05
N GLN A 77 -8.13 17.10 10.80
CA GLN A 77 -8.88 16.40 11.83
C GLN A 77 -8.06 16.28 13.12
N ALA A 78 -8.77 16.31 14.26
CA ALA A 78 -8.16 16.12 15.56
C ALA A 78 -7.58 14.70 15.70
N ASP A 79 -8.30 13.69 15.20
CA ASP A 79 -7.82 12.32 15.13
C ASP A 79 -7.01 12.10 13.84
N SER A 80 -5.98 11.26 13.92
CA SER A 80 -5.16 10.94 12.74
C SER A 80 -5.94 10.05 11.77
N PHE A 81 -5.76 10.26 10.47
CA PHE A 81 -6.24 9.40 9.39
C PHE A 81 -5.08 9.01 8.49
N SER A 82 -5.24 7.97 7.68
CA SER A 82 -4.14 7.51 6.82
C SER A 82 -4.53 7.21 5.39
N LEU A 83 -5.82 7.31 5.07
CA LEU A 83 -6.33 7.04 3.74
C LEU A 83 -7.38 8.08 3.37
N ILE A 84 -7.29 8.57 2.14
CA ILE A 84 -8.13 9.64 1.60
C ILE A 84 -8.76 9.14 0.31
N ALA A 85 -10.07 9.36 0.17
CA ALA A 85 -10.78 9.27 -1.10
C ALA A 85 -11.66 10.52 -1.25
N VAL A 86 -12.17 10.78 -2.45
CA VAL A 86 -13.15 11.85 -2.69
C VAL A 86 -14.43 11.24 -3.25
N ARG A 87 -15.57 11.74 -2.79
CA ARG A 87 -16.91 11.37 -3.27
C ARG A 87 -17.63 12.59 -3.80
N GLY A 88 -18.35 12.45 -4.91
CA GLY A 88 -19.25 13.49 -5.41
C GLY A 88 -19.73 13.25 -6.83
N ALA A 89 -20.76 13.97 -7.26
CA ALA A 89 -21.39 13.75 -8.57
C ALA A 89 -20.55 14.22 -9.77
N ASP A 90 -19.62 15.17 -9.54
CA ASP A 90 -18.92 15.90 -10.61
C ASP A 90 -17.50 15.37 -10.92
N LEU A 91 -17.14 14.17 -10.43
CA LEU A 91 -15.81 13.56 -10.62
C LEU A 91 -15.38 13.41 -12.09
N GLY A 92 -16.33 13.27 -13.01
CA GLY A 92 -16.03 13.19 -14.45
C GLY A 92 -15.50 14.50 -15.06
N SER A 93 -15.66 15.62 -14.38
CA SER A 93 -15.27 16.96 -14.87
C SER A 93 -13.95 17.48 -14.29
N VAL A 94 -13.38 16.77 -13.30
CA VAL A 94 -12.21 17.19 -12.56
C VAL A 94 -11.13 16.10 -12.51
N ASP A 95 -9.87 16.53 -12.47
CA ASP A 95 -8.73 15.75 -12.01
C ASP A 95 -8.54 16.06 -10.52
N LEU A 96 -8.31 15.02 -9.73
CA LEU A 96 -8.15 15.12 -8.29
C LEU A 96 -6.78 14.60 -7.90
N SER A 97 -6.15 15.28 -6.95
CA SER A 97 -4.91 14.80 -6.35
C SER A 97 -4.90 15.07 -4.86
N VAL A 98 -4.20 14.24 -4.10
CA VAL A 98 -4.06 14.38 -2.65
C VAL A 98 -2.61 14.36 -2.21
N ARG A 99 -2.33 15.09 -1.13
CA ARG A 99 -1.09 14.93 -0.37
C ARG A 99 -1.36 15.09 1.11
N ALA A 100 -0.49 14.52 1.93
CA ALA A 100 -0.55 14.65 3.38
C ALA A 100 0.67 15.38 3.92
N GLN A 101 0.48 16.06 5.04
CA GLN A 101 1.58 16.55 5.85
C GLN A 101 2.21 15.37 6.59
N GLN A 102 3.53 15.25 6.49
CA GLN A 102 4.34 14.24 7.16
C GLN A 102 4.56 14.62 8.63
N THR A 103 5.06 13.68 9.44
CA THR A 103 5.28 13.89 10.88
C THR A 103 6.33 14.97 11.19
N ASP A 104 7.23 15.27 10.26
CA ASP A 104 8.22 16.35 10.38
C ASP A 104 7.66 17.73 10.00
N GLY A 105 6.36 17.81 9.66
CA GLY A 105 5.68 19.02 9.23
C GLY A 105 5.84 19.36 7.75
N SER A 106 6.66 18.60 7.00
CA SER A 106 6.81 18.77 5.55
C SER A 106 5.59 18.23 4.79
N TRP A 107 5.38 18.69 3.56
CA TRP A 107 4.34 18.16 2.68
C TRP A 107 4.90 17.04 1.81
N GLY A 108 4.19 15.91 1.76
CA GLY A 108 4.52 14.81 0.86
C GLY A 108 4.25 15.13 -0.61
N GLN A 109 4.59 14.18 -1.48
CA GLN A 109 4.23 14.24 -2.89
C GLN A 109 2.71 14.16 -3.10
N TRP A 110 2.28 14.62 -4.27
CA TRP A 110 0.90 14.49 -4.73
C TRP A 110 0.66 13.11 -5.36
N TYR A 111 -0.47 12.51 -5.03
CA TYR A 111 -1.00 11.27 -5.60
C TYR A 111 -2.30 11.59 -6.34
N GLU A 112 -2.46 11.06 -7.54
CA GLU A 112 -3.72 11.19 -8.27
C GLU A 112 -4.82 10.35 -7.60
N LEU A 113 -6.06 10.83 -7.69
CA LEU A 113 -7.24 10.12 -7.25
C LEU A 113 -8.07 9.72 -8.47
N ASP A 114 -7.92 8.47 -8.89
CA ASP A 114 -8.70 7.90 -9.99
C ASP A 114 -10.14 7.65 -9.55
N PRO A 115 -11.15 7.87 -10.42
CA PRO A 115 -12.52 7.42 -10.16
C PRO A 115 -12.56 5.92 -9.83
N VAL A 116 -13.55 5.48 -9.06
CA VAL A 116 -13.79 4.04 -8.87
C VAL A 116 -14.09 3.40 -10.23
N GLU A 117 -13.33 2.37 -10.56
CA GLU A 117 -13.29 1.72 -11.89
C GLU A 117 -13.84 0.30 -11.87
N SER A 118 -14.65 -0.02 -10.88
CA SER A 118 -15.36 -1.28 -10.81
C SER A 118 -16.60 -1.12 -9.92
N GLY A 119 -17.45 -2.13 -9.92
CA GLY A 119 -18.52 -2.26 -8.95
C GLY A 119 -18.57 -3.69 -8.46
N ASP A 120 -18.89 -3.89 -7.19
CA ASP A 120 -19.12 -5.24 -6.70
C ASP A 120 -20.42 -5.80 -7.29
N PRO A 121 -20.36 -6.84 -8.14
CA PRO A 121 -21.52 -7.37 -8.84
C PRO A 121 -22.57 -7.96 -7.88
N VAL A 122 -22.17 -8.23 -6.64
CA VAL A 122 -22.97 -8.86 -5.59
C VAL A 122 -23.49 -7.85 -4.55
N ALA A 123 -23.11 -6.56 -4.67
CA ALA A 123 -23.59 -5.52 -3.76
C ALA A 123 -25.12 -5.39 -3.83
N GLN A 124 -25.76 -5.28 -2.67
CA GLN A 124 -27.23 -5.17 -2.54
C GLN A 124 -27.79 -3.90 -3.20
N ASN A 125 -26.98 -2.85 -3.31
CA ASN A 125 -27.31 -1.62 -4.03
C ASN A 125 -26.37 -1.46 -5.22
N LYS A 126 -26.89 -1.62 -6.44
CA LYS A 126 -26.13 -1.48 -7.69
C LYS A 126 -25.75 -0.03 -8.03
N ALA A 127 -26.26 0.95 -7.27
CA ALA A 127 -25.84 2.34 -7.41
C ALA A 127 -24.43 2.50 -6.79
N ILE A 128 -23.44 2.60 -7.66
CA ILE A 128 -22.05 2.83 -7.26
C ILE A 128 -21.95 4.30 -6.87
N PRO A 129 -21.59 4.64 -5.62
CA PRO A 129 -21.35 6.02 -5.25
C PRO A 129 -20.28 6.59 -6.19
N ALA A 130 -20.54 7.75 -6.79
CA ALA A 130 -19.52 8.46 -7.56
C ALA A 130 -18.41 8.86 -6.59
N ALA A 131 -17.32 8.09 -6.60
CA ALA A 131 -16.20 8.20 -5.67
C ALA A 131 -14.90 7.88 -6.41
N THR A 132 -13.77 8.19 -5.78
CA THR A 132 -12.42 7.81 -6.25
C THR A 132 -11.95 6.53 -5.57
N GLU A 133 -10.95 5.86 -6.13
CA GLU A 133 -10.17 4.88 -5.38
C GLU A 133 -9.49 5.57 -4.18
N PRO A 134 -9.27 4.82 -3.08
CA PRO A 134 -8.65 5.37 -1.90
C PRO A 134 -7.13 5.39 -1.99
N VAL A 135 -6.50 6.50 -1.63
CA VAL A 135 -5.04 6.64 -1.56
C VAL A 135 -4.58 6.61 -0.10
N PHE A 136 -3.68 5.68 0.22
CA PHE A 136 -2.94 5.70 1.47
C PHE A 136 -1.90 6.83 1.46
N VAL A 137 -1.87 7.67 2.48
CA VAL A 137 -0.99 8.85 2.54
C VAL A 137 -0.04 8.86 3.75
N GLY A 138 -0.02 7.77 4.52
CA GLY A 138 0.62 7.74 5.83
C GLY A 138 -0.26 8.34 6.93
N SER A 139 0.04 8.06 8.19
CA SER A 139 -0.71 8.62 9.32
C SER A 139 -0.50 10.13 9.40
N THR A 140 -1.58 10.89 9.31
CA THR A 140 -1.56 12.35 9.33
C THR A 140 -2.79 12.94 10.01
N HIS A 141 -2.68 14.20 10.45
CA HIS A 141 -3.82 15.01 10.89
C HIS A 141 -4.25 16.02 9.82
N SER A 142 -3.42 16.22 8.79
CA SER A 142 -3.56 17.32 7.85
C SER A 142 -3.28 16.83 6.42
N ALA A 143 -4.19 17.12 5.52
CA ALA A 143 -4.05 16.77 4.12
C ALA A 143 -4.53 17.90 3.21
N GLN A 144 -4.19 17.80 1.94
CA GLN A 144 -4.66 18.69 0.90
C GLN A 144 -5.29 17.88 -0.22
N VAL A 145 -6.43 18.34 -0.71
CA VAL A 145 -7.06 17.86 -1.95
C VAL A 145 -6.96 18.96 -2.99
N ALA A 146 -6.26 18.70 -4.08
CA ALA A 146 -6.25 19.55 -5.26
C ALA A 146 -7.40 19.14 -6.21
N VAL A 147 -8.16 20.13 -6.65
CA VAL A 147 -9.25 19.98 -7.62
C VAL A 147 -8.90 20.78 -8.88
N GLN A 148 -8.69 20.07 -9.98
CA GLN A 148 -8.31 20.61 -11.28
C GLN A 148 -9.43 20.37 -12.31
N PRO A 149 -9.76 21.30 -13.20
CA PRO A 149 -10.75 21.06 -14.25
C PRO A 149 -10.12 20.30 -15.46
N LYS A 150 -10.74 19.21 -15.92
CA LYS A 150 -10.26 18.39 -17.06
C LYS A 150 -10.27 19.11 -18.42
N TYR A 151 -11.26 19.98 -18.69
CA TYR A 151 -11.39 20.72 -19.96
C TYR A 151 -12.03 22.12 -19.77
N GLY A 152 -11.56 23.09 -20.57
CA GLY A 152 -11.74 24.54 -20.33
C GLY A 152 -13.13 25.15 -20.53
N LYS A 153 -13.38 26.21 -19.72
CA LYS A 153 -14.25 27.40 -19.92
C LYS A 153 -14.17 28.34 -18.70
N ASN A 154 -13.74 27.83 -17.54
CA ASN A 154 -13.68 28.55 -16.26
C ASN A 154 -12.26 28.93 -15.80
N VAL A 155 -11.25 28.75 -16.66
CA VAL A 155 -9.84 29.05 -16.37
C VAL A 155 -9.53 30.49 -16.81
N LYS A 156 -9.31 31.40 -15.86
CA LYS A 156 -8.81 32.76 -16.13
C LYS A 156 -7.38 32.91 -15.62
N SER A 157 -6.61 33.76 -16.31
CA SER A 157 -5.21 34.02 -15.97
C SER A 157 -5.05 34.50 -14.52
N PRO A 158 -4.04 34.02 -13.78
CA PRO A 158 -3.68 34.48 -12.43
C PRO A 158 -3.65 36.01 -12.33
N LYS A 159 -4.24 36.58 -11.28
CA LYS A 159 -3.97 37.99 -10.92
C LYS A 159 -2.53 38.11 -10.42
N ALA A 160 -1.87 39.22 -10.70
CA ALA A 160 -0.56 39.51 -10.14
C ALA A 160 -0.64 39.61 -8.61
N ASP A 161 0.22 38.87 -7.91
CA ASP A 161 0.25 38.81 -6.45
C ASP A 161 1.03 40.01 -5.86
N ASN A 162 0.45 40.65 -4.85
CA ASN A 162 1.06 41.74 -4.07
C ASN A 162 1.03 41.45 -2.55
N GLY A 163 0.78 40.20 -2.14
CA GLY A 163 0.68 39.78 -0.73
C GLY A 163 1.95 39.11 -0.17
N PRO A 164 2.06 38.94 1.16
CA PRO A 164 3.15 38.17 1.79
C PRO A 164 3.04 36.69 1.42
N GLY A 165 4.14 36.12 0.92
CA GLY A 165 4.18 34.93 0.08
C GLY A 165 3.76 33.61 0.74
N LEU A 166 2.76 32.96 0.11
CA LEU A 166 2.29 31.59 0.41
C LEU A 166 3.19 30.49 -0.17
N GLY A 167 4.31 30.85 -0.83
CA GLY A 167 5.21 29.89 -1.49
C GLY A 167 4.75 29.42 -2.88
N TYR A 168 3.60 29.88 -3.37
CA TYR A 168 3.06 29.61 -4.71
C TYR A 168 2.29 30.82 -5.25
N ARG A 169 2.04 30.84 -6.57
CA ARG A 169 1.29 31.91 -7.26
C ARG A 169 -0.21 31.61 -7.25
N PRO A 170 -1.07 32.52 -6.75
CA PRO A 170 -2.51 32.35 -6.80
C PRO A 170 -3.05 32.27 -8.23
N ALA A 171 -3.73 31.18 -8.60
CA ALA A 171 -4.48 31.13 -9.86
C ALA A 171 -5.87 31.79 -9.70
N SER A 172 -6.59 32.12 -10.78
CA SER A 172 -7.95 32.66 -10.66
C SER A 172 -9.00 31.68 -11.18
N ILE A 173 -9.95 31.30 -10.31
CA ILE A 173 -11.08 30.44 -10.65
C ILE A 173 -12.37 31.18 -10.22
N GLU A 174 -13.27 31.45 -11.17
CA GLU A 174 -14.49 32.25 -10.92
C GLU A 174 -15.70 31.44 -10.41
N GLN A 175 -15.61 30.10 -10.37
CA GLN A 175 -16.66 29.22 -9.87
C GLN A 175 -16.10 28.11 -8.96
N PRO A 176 -16.75 27.79 -7.83
CA PRO A 176 -16.28 26.74 -6.94
C PRO A 176 -16.44 25.36 -7.60
N LEU A 177 -15.31 24.73 -7.93
CA LEU A 177 -15.21 23.38 -8.50
C LEU A 177 -15.58 22.26 -7.51
N THR A 178 -16.01 22.61 -6.29
CA THR A 178 -16.16 21.69 -5.14
C THR A 178 -17.58 21.49 -4.64
N THR A 179 -18.57 22.05 -5.34
CA THR A 179 -19.97 21.88 -4.93
C THR A 179 -20.34 20.39 -4.99
N GLY A 180 -20.63 19.79 -3.83
CA GLY A 180 -20.99 18.37 -3.74
C GLY A 180 -19.81 17.38 -3.77
N LEU A 181 -18.57 17.85 -3.54
CA LEU A 181 -17.41 16.98 -3.29
C LEU A 181 -17.11 16.90 -1.78
N ASP A 182 -16.99 15.67 -1.29
CA ASP A 182 -16.61 15.34 0.08
C ASP A 182 -15.33 14.51 0.10
N ALA A 183 -14.35 14.89 0.92
CA ALA A 183 -13.22 14.05 1.25
C ALA A 183 -13.63 13.01 2.29
N ILE A 184 -13.45 11.74 1.96
CA ILE A 184 -13.62 10.61 2.87
C ILE A 184 -12.26 10.31 3.51
N LEU A 185 -12.18 10.47 4.82
CA LEU A 185 -10.97 10.19 5.58
C LEU A 185 -11.18 8.92 6.39
N ILE A 186 -10.22 8.00 6.28
CA ILE A 186 -10.29 6.71 6.95
C ILE A 186 -9.11 6.60 7.90
N SER A 187 -9.46 6.35 9.15
CA SER A 187 -8.52 6.13 10.24
C SER A 187 -8.56 4.65 10.60
N PRO A 188 -7.77 3.80 9.90
CA PRO A 188 -7.58 2.44 10.39
C PRO A 188 -6.97 2.57 11.79
N LYS A 189 -7.52 1.83 12.75
CA LYS A 189 -6.87 1.75 14.05
C LYS A 189 -5.46 1.19 13.80
N LEU A 190 -4.44 1.97 14.14
CA LEU A 190 -3.07 1.47 14.25
C LEU A 190 -3.12 0.24 15.16
N ALA A 191 -2.32 -0.78 14.85
CA ALA A 191 -2.15 -1.84 15.84
C ALA A 191 -1.73 -1.16 17.17
N PRO A 192 -2.33 -1.49 18.32
CA PRO A 192 -1.96 -0.86 19.60
C PRO A 192 -0.44 -0.85 19.76
N ALA A 193 0.09 0.28 20.22
CA ALA A 193 1.53 0.56 20.39
C ALA A 193 2.22 -0.36 21.41
N ASP A 194 1.46 -1.26 22.05
CA ASP A 194 1.96 -2.26 22.97
C ASP A 194 2.74 -3.31 22.15
N GLY A 195 4.04 -3.08 21.98
CA GLY A 195 4.99 -4.02 21.36
C GLY A 195 5.01 -5.43 21.98
N ALA A 196 4.27 -5.64 23.08
CA ALA A 196 4.14 -6.90 23.80
C ALA A 196 3.29 -7.98 23.11
N ARG A 197 2.74 -7.76 21.91
CA ARG A 197 1.92 -8.77 21.21
C ARG A 197 2.13 -8.91 19.70
N PHE A 198 3.28 -8.51 19.17
CA PHE A 198 3.55 -8.72 17.74
C PHE A 198 3.63 -10.23 17.39
N GLU A 199 4.26 -11.04 18.23
CA GLU A 199 4.35 -12.51 18.05
C GLU A 199 3.06 -13.27 18.30
N GLU A 200 2.20 -12.81 19.23
CA GLU A 200 0.92 -13.47 19.51
C GLU A 200 -0.15 -13.13 18.45
N ARG A 201 -0.10 -11.95 17.81
CA ARG A 201 -1.09 -11.54 16.80
C ARG A 201 -0.78 -12.05 15.39
N TRP A 202 0.50 -12.27 15.09
CA TRP A 202 0.95 -12.81 13.81
C TRP A 202 1.50 -14.20 14.02
N SER A 203 0.62 -15.20 14.00
CA SER A 203 1.09 -16.55 13.68
C SER A 203 1.91 -16.48 12.38
N ALA A 204 2.97 -17.28 12.26
CA ALA A 204 3.78 -17.31 11.05
C ALA A 204 2.88 -17.45 9.80
N PRO A 205 3.16 -16.73 8.69
CA PRO A 205 2.41 -16.85 7.46
C PRO A 205 2.14 -18.32 7.10
N VAL A 206 0.88 -18.62 6.80
CA VAL A 206 0.38 -19.98 6.60
C VAL A 206 0.84 -20.46 5.23
N ALA A 207 1.59 -21.55 5.21
CA ALA A 207 2.00 -22.19 3.96
C ALA A 207 0.78 -22.80 3.26
N LEU A 208 0.62 -22.48 1.98
CA LEU A 208 -0.49 -23.00 1.19
C LEU A 208 -0.22 -24.44 0.69
N PRO A 209 -1.28 -25.24 0.47
CA PRO A 209 -1.14 -26.60 -0.05
C PRO A 209 -0.36 -26.65 -1.38
N GLN A 210 0.20 -27.83 -1.67
CA GLN A 210 0.94 -28.10 -2.91
C GLN A 210 2.11 -27.13 -3.13
N ALA A 211 2.88 -26.84 -2.07
CA ALA A 211 4.02 -25.91 -2.09
C ALA A 211 3.65 -24.48 -2.51
N GLY A 212 2.48 -23.99 -2.08
CA GLY A 212 2.10 -22.59 -2.34
C GLY A 212 2.85 -21.59 -1.46
N PRO A 213 2.82 -20.30 -1.83
CA PRO A 213 3.42 -19.24 -1.02
C PRO A 213 2.83 -19.22 0.39
N ARG A 214 3.59 -18.65 1.32
CA ARG A 214 3.03 -18.36 2.65
C ARG A 214 2.19 -17.10 2.55
N ILE A 215 1.07 -17.09 3.27
CA ILE A 215 0.15 -15.96 3.27
C ILE A 215 -0.21 -15.51 4.68
N ILE A 216 -0.56 -14.24 4.76
CA ILE A 216 -1.20 -13.61 5.88
C ILE A 216 -2.70 -13.71 5.65
N THR A 217 -3.36 -14.51 6.47
CA THR A 217 -4.80 -14.74 6.45
C THR A 217 -5.58 -13.52 6.92
N ARG A 218 -6.87 -13.50 6.58
CA ARG A 218 -7.82 -12.49 7.06
C ARG A 218 -7.85 -12.33 8.58
N ALA A 219 -7.78 -13.44 9.31
CA ALA A 219 -7.71 -13.41 10.77
C ALA A 219 -6.42 -12.74 11.27
N GLN A 220 -5.27 -12.98 10.64
CA GLN A 220 -3.98 -12.40 11.03
C GLN A 220 -3.91 -10.90 10.78
N TRP A 221 -4.41 -10.40 9.64
CA TRP A 221 -4.42 -8.95 9.38
C TRP A 221 -5.59 -8.21 10.05
N GLY A 222 -6.51 -8.94 10.69
CA GLY A 222 -7.62 -8.37 11.48
C GLY A 222 -8.83 -7.94 10.64
N ALA A 223 -9.21 -8.75 9.65
CA ALA A 223 -10.42 -8.53 8.88
C ALA A 223 -11.67 -8.60 9.77
N ASN A 224 -12.52 -7.58 9.71
CA ASN A 224 -13.83 -7.65 10.34
C ASN A 224 -14.80 -8.44 9.45
N GLU A 225 -15.00 -9.72 9.75
CA GLU A 225 -15.82 -10.61 8.94
C GLU A 225 -17.33 -10.27 8.97
N SER A 226 -17.79 -9.40 9.87
CA SER A 226 -19.17 -8.90 9.85
C SER A 226 -19.45 -7.89 8.73
N ASP A 227 -18.39 -7.26 8.19
CA ASP A 227 -18.52 -6.23 7.16
C ASP A 227 -18.66 -6.81 5.74
N ARG A 228 -18.49 -8.13 5.59
CA ARG A 228 -18.60 -8.83 4.30
C ARG A 228 -19.91 -9.60 4.11
N CYS A 229 -20.22 -9.92 2.86
CA CYS A 229 -21.29 -10.83 2.47
C CYS A 229 -20.75 -12.22 2.06
N PRO A 230 -21.61 -13.22 1.76
CA PRO A 230 -21.16 -14.51 1.20
C PRO A 230 -20.49 -14.34 -0.18
N PRO A 231 -19.40 -15.08 -0.47
CA PRO A 231 -18.70 -14.97 -1.75
C PRO A 231 -19.50 -15.54 -2.92
N VAL A 232 -19.22 -15.00 -4.12
CA VAL A 232 -19.68 -15.57 -5.40
C VAL A 232 -18.55 -16.41 -6.00
N TYR A 233 -18.91 -17.59 -6.50
CA TYR A 233 -17.96 -18.52 -7.10
C TYR A 233 -18.15 -18.58 -8.61
N ASN A 234 -17.08 -18.27 -9.34
CA ASN A 234 -16.96 -18.56 -10.76
C ASN A 234 -16.79 -20.07 -10.97
N ARG A 235 -17.21 -20.54 -12.15
CA ARG A 235 -16.98 -21.93 -12.56
C ARG A 235 -15.49 -22.28 -12.60
N ASP A 236 -14.67 -21.36 -13.09
CA ASP A 236 -13.24 -21.51 -13.28
C ASP A 236 -12.51 -20.17 -13.06
N VAL A 237 -11.19 -20.24 -12.94
CA VAL A 237 -10.28 -19.10 -13.08
C VAL A 237 -9.45 -19.35 -14.33
N ARG A 238 -9.45 -18.39 -15.24
CA ARG A 238 -8.79 -18.46 -16.55
C ARG A 238 -7.70 -17.42 -16.72
N ALA A 239 -7.65 -16.40 -15.85
CA ALA A 239 -6.70 -15.31 -15.92
C ALA A 239 -6.37 -14.71 -14.55
N GLY A 240 -5.20 -14.09 -14.45
CA GLY A 240 -4.83 -13.21 -13.33
C GLY A 240 -4.81 -11.75 -13.77
N VAL A 241 -5.37 -10.85 -12.96
CA VAL A 241 -5.36 -9.41 -13.24
C VAL A 241 -4.52 -8.69 -12.20
N VAL A 242 -3.51 -7.95 -12.65
CA VAL A 242 -2.59 -7.20 -11.78
C VAL A 242 -3.05 -5.76 -11.65
N HIS A 243 -3.09 -5.31 -10.39
CA HIS A 243 -3.46 -3.98 -9.96
C HIS A 243 -2.35 -3.36 -9.11
N HIS A 244 -2.40 -2.06 -8.92
CA HIS A 244 -1.80 -1.40 -7.76
C HIS A 244 -2.91 -0.80 -6.87
N THR A 245 -2.57 -0.30 -5.69
CA THR A 245 -3.54 0.41 -4.83
C THR A 245 -3.44 1.93 -4.92
N ALA A 246 -2.56 2.46 -5.79
CA ALA A 246 -2.27 3.89 -6.00
C ALA A 246 -1.89 4.68 -4.74
N GLY A 247 -1.50 3.99 -3.67
CA GLY A 247 -1.15 4.61 -2.38
C GLY A 247 0.32 4.99 -2.27
N SER A 248 0.66 5.81 -1.28
CA SER A 248 2.04 6.09 -0.90
C SER A 248 2.86 4.81 -0.77
N ASN A 249 4.06 4.81 -1.35
CA ASN A 249 5.06 3.76 -1.16
C ASN A 249 5.82 3.92 0.18
N ASN A 250 5.63 5.03 0.90
CA ASN A 250 6.31 5.31 2.15
C ASN A 250 5.53 4.72 3.35
N TYR A 251 5.58 3.40 3.48
CA TYR A 251 5.04 2.65 4.61
C TYR A 251 6.06 1.60 5.07
N SER A 252 6.00 1.22 6.35
CA SER A 252 6.78 0.13 6.96
C SER A 252 6.08 -1.21 6.76
N PRO A 253 6.76 -2.37 6.92
CA PRO A 253 6.09 -3.68 6.81
C PRO A 253 4.97 -3.87 7.85
N TYR A 254 4.96 -3.06 8.91
CA TYR A 254 3.98 -3.09 9.99
C TYR A 254 2.68 -2.35 9.63
N ASP A 255 2.76 -1.43 8.67
CA ASP A 255 1.63 -0.64 8.22
C ASP A 255 0.74 -1.41 7.24
N SER A 256 1.27 -2.43 6.55
CA SER A 256 0.59 -3.17 5.48
C SER A 256 -0.79 -3.69 5.90
N ALA A 257 -0.92 -4.26 7.10
CA ALA A 257 -2.20 -4.74 7.61
C ALA A 257 -3.20 -3.59 7.89
N ALA A 258 -2.71 -2.45 8.38
CA ALA A 258 -3.54 -1.28 8.62
C ALA A 258 -4.04 -0.66 7.30
N ILE A 259 -3.17 -0.62 6.28
CA ILE A 259 -3.51 -0.20 4.91
C ILE A 259 -4.63 -1.08 4.36
N ILE A 260 -4.48 -2.41 4.47
CA ILE A 260 -5.50 -3.37 3.98
C ILE A 260 -6.82 -3.21 4.74
N ARG A 261 -6.79 -3.04 6.08
CA ARG A 261 -8.01 -2.76 6.86
C ARG A 261 -8.70 -1.47 6.43
N ALA A 262 -7.94 -0.43 6.07
CA ALA A 262 -8.49 0.83 5.58
C ALA A 262 -9.17 0.66 4.21
N ILE A 263 -8.50 -0.02 3.27
CA ILE A 263 -9.07 -0.35 1.94
C ILE A 263 -10.32 -1.22 2.10
N TYR A 264 -10.28 -2.22 2.97
CA TYR A 264 -11.42 -3.09 3.25
C TYR A 264 -12.61 -2.30 3.82
N ALA A 265 -12.37 -1.42 4.78
CA ALA A 265 -13.40 -0.55 5.34
C ALA A 265 -13.95 0.42 4.28
N TYR A 266 -13.11 0.96 3.39
CA TYR A 266 -13.58 1.79 2.28
C TYR A 266 -14.53 1.02 1.36
N HIS A 267 -14.12 -0.14 0.87
CA HIS A 267 -14.93 -0.96 -0.03
C HIS A 267 -16.26 -1.35 0.60
N THR A 268 -16.24 -1.86 1.83
CA THR A 268 -17.45 -2.39 2.50
C THR A 268 -18.36 -1.30 3.06
N LYS A 269 -17.79 -0.29 3.74
CA LYS A 269 -18.57 0.72 4.46
C LYS A 269 -18.85 1.97 3.64
N THR A 270 -17.95 2.38 2.75
CA THR A 270 -18.14 3.55 1.89
C THR A 270 -18.77 3.17 0.55
N LEU A 271 -18.15 2.24 -0.19
CA LEU A 271 -18.65 1.82 -1.50
C LEU A 271 -19.78 0.79 -1.44
N LYS A 272 -20.05 0.22 -0.25
CA LYS A 272 -21.09 -0.80 -0.02
C LYS A 272 -20.87 -2.10 -0.81
N TRP A 273 -19.61 -2.39 -1.12
CA TRP A 273 -19.21 -3.64 -1.73
C TRP A 273 -19.29 -4.78 -0.72
N CYS A 274 -19.36 -6.00 -1.23
CA CYS A 274 -19.54 -7.19 -0.41
C CYS A 274 -18.27 -7.60 0.33
N ASP A 275 -17.08 -7.23 -0.14
CA ASP A 275 -15.78 -7.49 0.49
C ASP A 275 -14.73 -6.59 -0.17
N ILE A 276 -13.47 -6.67 0.25
CA ILE A 276 -12.34 -6.08 -0.47
C ILE A 276 -12.31 -6.61 -1.93
N ALA A 277 -11.94 -5.74 -2.88
CA ALA A 277 -12.08 -6.02 -4.31
C ALA A 277 -11.21 -7.17 -4.83
N TYR A 278 -9.97 -7.21 -4.35
CA TYR A 278 -8.91 -8.09 -4.84
C TYR A 278 -8.92 -9.43 -4.09
N ASN A 279 -8.54 -10.51 -4.77
CA ASN A 279 -8.39 -11.82 -4.12
C ASN A 279 -7.15 -11.89 -3.23
N VAL A 280 -6.09 -11.17 -3.60
CA VAL A 280 -4.83 -11.12 -2.86
C VAL A 280 -4.18 -9.73 -2.98
N LEU A 281 -3.47 -9.31 -1.94
CA LEU A 281 -2.67 -8.09 -1.96
C LEU A 281 -1.22 -8.42 -1.60
N VAL A 282 -0.26 -7.75 -2.23
CA VAL A 282 1.18 -7.96 -2.01
C VAL A 282 1.82 -6.62 -1.70
N ASP A 283 2.56 -6.53 -0.59
CA ASP A 283 3.25 -5.30 -0.22
C ASP A 283 4.67 -5.22 -0.80
N LYS A 284 5.31 -4.05 -0.68
CA LYS A 284 6.68 -3.82 -1.20
C LYS A 284 7.74 -4.67 -0.48
N TYR A 285 7.33 -5.33 0.59
CA TYR A 285 8.10 -6.28 1.36
C TYR A 285 7.70 -7.72 1.02
N GLY A 286 7.09 -7.99 -0.14
CA GLY A 286 6.76 -9.36 -0.54
C GLY A 286 5.80 -10.11 0.39
N GLN A 287 5.19 -9.45 1.39
CA GLN A 287 4.18 -10.06 2.23
C GLN A 287 2.91 -10.23 1.41
N ILE A 288 2.33 -11.43 1.45
CA ILE A 288 1.15 -11.80 0.67
C ILE A 288 -0.04 -11.89 1.61
N PHE A 289 -1.06 -11.09 1.38
CA PHE A 289 -2.26 -11.01 2.21
C PHE A 289 -3.47 -11.57 1.49
N GLU A 290 -4.23 -12.41 2.18
CA GLU A 290 -5.55 -12.81 1.73
C GLU A 290 -6.47 -11.60 1.65
N GLY A 291 -6.99 -11.33 0.45
CA GLY A 291 -7.99 -10.30 0.21
C GLY A 291 -9.40 -10.86 0.40
N ARG A 292 -10.15 -10.96 -0.70
CA ARG A 292 -11.55 -11.38 -0.73
C ARG A 292 -11.74 -12.79 -0.16
N PHE A 293 -12.65 -12.92 0.80
CA PHE A 293 -12.84 -14.12 1.62
C PHE A 293 -13.02 -15.39 0.78
N GLY A 294 -12.21 -16.41 1.08
CA GLY A 294 -12.29 -17.72 0.43
C GLY A 294 -11.67 -17.78 -0.97
N GLY A 295 -11.13 -16.68 -1.48
CA GLY A 295 -10.58 -16.58 -2.84
C GLY A 295 -9.22 -17.21 -3.05
N ILE A 296 -8.53 -17.66 -2.00
CA ILE A 296 -7.18 -18.23 -2.13
C ILE A 296 -7.19 -19.59 -2.83
N THR A 297 -8.06 -20.51 -2.40
CA THR A 297 -8.16 -21.87 -2.96
C THR A 297 -9.43 -22.13 -3.74
N ASN A 298 -10.41 -21.22 -3.69
CA ASN A 298 -11.64 -21.32 -4.47
C ASN A 298 -11.66 -20.29 -5.61
N ASN A 299 -12.57 -20.50 -6.57
CA ASN A 299 -12.76 -19.60 -7.71
C ASN A 299 -13.66 -18.41 -7.34
N VAL A 300 -13.31 -17.65 -6.30
CA VAL A 300 -14.13 -16.51 -5.86
C VAL A 300 -13.98 -15.34 -6.83
N GLN A 301 -15.11 -14.82 -7.31
CA GLN A 301 -15.17 -13.63 -8.15
C GLN A 301 -14.80 -12.37 -7.33
N GLY A 302 -13.85 -11.60 -7.86
CA GLY A 302 -13.47 -10.30 -7.33
C GLY A 302 -14.45 -9.18 -7.68
N ALA A 303 -14.09 -7.97 -7.28
CA ALA A 303 -14.72 -6.73 -7.72
C ALA A 303 -13.67 -5.73 -8.23
N HIS A 304 -12.55 -6.23 -8.76
CA HIS A 304 -11.35 -5.45 -9.05
C HIS A 304 -11.29 -4.91 -10.48
N THR A 305 -11.98 -5.51 -11.44
CA THR A 305 -11.86 -5.16 -12.87
C THR A 305 -13.24 -5.16 -13.51
N GLY A 306 -13.90 -4.00 -13.51
CA GLY A 306 -15.24 -3.88 -14.08
C GLY A 306 -15.25 -4.33 -15.55
N GLY A 307 -16.19 -5.21 -15.90
CA GLY A 307 -16.25 -5.82 -17.23
C GLY A 307 -15.49 -7.15 -17.35
N PHE A 308 -14.60 -7.50 -16.42
CA PHE A 308 -13.77 -8.71 -16.46
C PHE A 308 -13.54 -9.31 -15.07
N ASN A 309 -14.51 -9.21 -14.16
CA ASN A 309 -14.47 -9.86 -12.85
C ASN A 309 -14.76 -11.37 -12.98
N GLU A 310 -15.62 -11.76 -13.93
CA GLU A 310 -15.88 -13.18 -14.19
C GLU A 310 -14.63 -13.88 -14.78
N HIS A 311 -14.38 -15.12 -14.35
CA HIS A 311 -13.25 -15.96 -14.77
C HIS A 311 -11.84 -15.42 -14.45
N SER A 312 -11.71 -14.33 -13.71
CA SER A 312 -10.42 -13.72 -13.38
C SER A 312 -10.12 -13.77 -11.88
N TRP A 313 -8.85 -13.58 -11.53
CA TRP A 313 -8.36 -13.58 -10.15
C TRP A 313 -7.43 -12.37 -9.94
N GLY A 314 -7.85 -11.45 -9.07
CA GLY A 314 -7.20 -10.14 -8.91
C GLY A 314 -6.11 -10.14 -7.85
N LEU A 315 -4.94 -9.63 -8.23
CA LEU A 315 -3.80 -9.35 -7.34
C LEU A 315 -3.52 -7.85 -7.34
N ALA A 316 -3.50 -7.21 -6.16
CA ALA A 316 -3.09 -5.82 -6.02
C ALA A 316 -1.72 -5.66 -5.36
N LEU A 317 -0.87 -4.84 -5.97
CA LEU A 317 0.39 -4.38 -5.43
C LEU A 317 0.12 -3.16 -4.53
N ILE A 318 0.41 -3.25 -3.23
CA ILE A 318 0.19 -2.14 -2.30
C ILE A 318 1.21 -1.03 -2.57
N GLY A 319 0.75 0.10 -3.09
CA GLY A 319 1.60 1.23 -3.47
C GLY A 319 1.16 1.90 -4.77
N ASP A 320 1.97 2.85 -5.22
CA ASP A 320 1.86 3.58 -6.48
C ASP A 320 3.08 3.25 -7.34
N PHE A 321 2.83 2.63 -8.48
CA PHE A 321 3.87 2.19 -9.42
C PHE A 321 3.76 2.89 -10.78
N THR A 322 3.24 4.12 -10.77
CA THR A 322 3.23 4.99 -11.94
C THR A 322 4.65 5.36 -12.35
N ARG A 323 5.48 5.70 -11.36
CA ARG A 323 6.89 6.10 -11.57
C ARG A 323 7.88 5.15 -10.91
N ASP A 324 7.61 4.75 -9.68
CA ASP A 324 8.48 3.85 -8.93
C ASP A 324 8.26 2.40 -9.36
N GLU A 325 9.33 1.63 -9.53
CA GLU A 325 9.20 0.20 -9.83
C GLU A 325 8.78 -0.59 -8.57
N PRO A 326 7.90 -1.60 -8.71
CA PRO A 326 7.70 -2.63 -7.70
C PRO A 326 9.03 -3.20 -7.20
N SER A 327 9.15 -3.42 -5.89
CA SER A 327 10.35 -4.04 -5.36
C SER A 327 10.56 -5.43 -5.95
N PRO A 328 11.80 -5.92 -6.11
CA PRO A 328 12.00 -7.28 -6.60
C PRO A 328 11.36 -8.32 -5.67
N ALA A 329 11.31 -8.07 -4.35
CA ALA A 329 10.58 -8.88 -3.38
C ALA A 329 9.07 -8.96 -3.68
N MET A 330 8.44 -7.81 -3.90
CA MET A 330 7.03 -7.71 -4.28
C MET A 330 6.76 -8.43 -5.60
N LEU A 331 7.58 -8.18 -6.62
CA LEU A 331 7.44 -8.80 -7.95
C LEU A 331 7.60 -10.33 -7.87
N GLN A 332 8.55 -10.80 -7.05
CA GLN A 332 8.77 -12.22 -6.80
C GLN A 332 7.57 -12.86 -6.08
N ALA A 333 7.08 -12.23 -5.02
CA ALA A 333 5.93 -12.71 -4.26
C ALA A 333 4.66 -12.74 -5.12
N ALA A 334 4.39 -11.67 -5.87
CA ALA A 334 3.26 -11.58 -6.78
C ALA A 334 3.32 -12.63 -7.90
N GLY A 335 4.49 -12.78 -8.53
CA GLY A 335 4.71 -13.79 -9.57
C GLY A 335 4.51 -15.21 -9.03
N ARG A 336 5.10 -15.53 -7.87
CA ARG A 336 4.92 -16.84 -7.22
C ARG A 336 3.47 -17.13 -6.87
N MET A 337 2.73 -16.13 -6.38
CA MET A 337 1.32 -16.28 -6.04
C MET A 337 0.46 -16.53 -7.29
N LEU A 338 0.64 -15.73 -8.35
CA LEU A 338 -0.06 -15.91 -9.62
C LEU A 338 0.27 -17.26 -10.25
N GLY A 339 1.55 -17.64 -10.29
CA GLY A 339 2.01 -18.93 -10.80
C GLY A 339 1.39 -20.11 -10.07
N TRP A 340 1.44 -20.11 -8.74
CA TRP A 340 0.81 -21.13 -7.92
C TRP A 340 -0.71 -21.20 -8.16
N ARG A 341 -1.40 -20.06 -8.19
CA ARG A 341 -2.85 -20.02 -8.34
C ARG A 341 -3.33 -20.48 -9.72
N LEU A 342 -2.63 -20.05 -10.78
CA LEU A 342 -2.95 -20.42 -12.16
C LEU A 342 -2.64 -21.90 -12.42
N ARG A 343 -1.56 -22.42 -11.84
CA ARG A 343 -1.29 -23.87 -11.85
C ARG A 343 -2.44 -24.68 -11.24
N LEU A 344 -2.98 -24.25 -10.10
CA LEU A 344 -4.17 -24.91 -9.50
C LEU A 344 -5.40 -24.84 -10.41
N ALA A 345 -5.49 -23.82 -11.26
CA ALA A 345 -6.55 -23.68 -12.25
C ALA A 345 -6.24 -24.41 -13.58
N GLY A 346 -5.06 -25.00 -13.75
CA GLY A 346 -4.63 -25.63 -15.00
C GLY A 346 -4.35 -24.62 -16.13
N VAL A 347 -3.97 -23.39 -15.79
CA VAL A 347 -3.77 -22.29 -16.74
C VAL A 347 -2.28 -21.95 -16.84
N ASP A 348 -1.75 -21.85 -18.07
CA ASP A 348 -0.37 -21.43 -18.33
C ASP A 348 -0.20 -19.91 -18.11
N PRO A 349 0.68 -19.47 -17.18
CA PRO A 349 0.97 -18.05 -16.94
C PRO A 349 1.53 -17.28 -18.14
N ARG A 350 2.19 -17.95 -19.09
CA ARG A 350 2.70 -17.35 -20.34
C ARG A 350 1.72 -17.46 -21.51
N GLY A 351 0.59 -18.12 -21.28
CA GLY A 351 -0.43 -18.33 -22.29
C GLY A 351 -1.22 -17.07 -22.65
N GLN A 352 -2.23 -17.30 -23.50
CA GLN A 352 -3.26 -16.33 -23.82
C GLN A 352 -4.63 -16.90 -23.48
N VAL A 353 -5.59 -16.03 -23.24
CA VAL A 353 -6.94 -16.35 -22.84
C VAL A 353 -7.94 -15.49 -23.62
N GLU A 354 -9.02 -16.11 -24.07
CA GLU A 354 -10.19 -15.40 -24.60
C GLU A 354 -11.20 -15.15 -23.49
N LEU A 355 -11.49 -13.88 -23.21
CA LEU A 355 -12.47 -13.47 -22.19
C LEU A 355 -13.57 -12.62 -22.84
N ALA A 356 -14.83 -12.90 -22.51
CA ALA A 356 -15.96 -12.07 -22.90
C ALA A 356 -16.12 -10.94 -21.87
N SER A 357 -16.24 -9.70 -22.34
CA SER A 357 -16.52 -8.56 -21.48
C SER A 357 -17.94 -8.66 -20.91
N GLU A 358 -18.11 -8.48 -19.59
CA GLU A 358 -19.40 -8.24 -18.92
C GLU A 358 -19.98 -6.87 -19.32
N GLY A 359 -19.17 -6.00 -19.93
CA GLY A 359 -19.51 -4.62 -20.29
C GLY A 359 -19.59 -3.70 -19.07
N GLY A 360 -20.29 -2.57 -19.24
CA GLY A 360 -20.47 -1.57 -18.20
C GLY A 360 -19.56 -0.35 -18.38
N PRO A 361 -19.70 0.66 -17.49
CA PRO A 361 -19.03 1.96 -17.64
C PRO A 361 -17.52 1.93 -17.34
N PHE A 362 -17.03 0.81 -16.80
CA PHE A 362 -15.67 0.68 -16.28
C PHE A 362 -14.67 0.05 -17.24
N THR A 363 -15.15 -0.45 -18.37
CA THR A 363 -14.32 -1.09 -19.39
C THR A 363 -14.39 -0.32 -20.71
N THR A 364 -13.29 -0.35 -21.45
CA THR A 364 -13.24 0.12 -22.84
C THR A 364 -13.85 -0.90 -23.82
N VAL A 365 -14.16 -2.11 -23.35
CA VAL A 365 -14.60 -3.25 -24.17
C VAL A 365 -16.11 -3.44 -24.07
N PRO A 366 -16.87 -3.35 -25.19
CA PRO A 366 -18.31 -3.56 -25.19
C PRO A 366 -18.72 -4.93 -24.62
N GLY A 367 -19.85 -4.97 -23.90
CA GLY A 367 -20.39 -6.21 -23.34
C GLY A 367 -20.64 -7.28 -24.39
N GLY A 368 -20.28 -8.53 -24.08
CA GLY A 368 -20.34 -9.69 -24.95
C GLY A 368 -19.20 -9.79 -25.97
N LYS A 369 -18.38 -8.75 -26.15
CA LYS A 369 -17.19 -8.82 -27.02
C LYS A 369 -16.12 -9.70 -26.37
N VAL A 370 -15.65 -10.68 -27.13
CA VAL A 370 -14.51 -11.53 -26.74
C VAL A 370 -13.21 -10.82 -27.12
N VAL A 371 -12.28 -10.76 -26.19
CA VAL A 371 -10.92 -10.24 -26.40
C VAL A 371 -9.89 -11.31 -26.03
N THR A 372 -8.80 -11.34 -26.80
CA THR A 372 -7.65 -12.19 -26.51
C THR A 372 -6.63 -11.39 -25.70
N LEU A 373 -6.30 -11.89 -24.51
CA LEU A 373 -5.40 -11.25 -23.56
C LEU A 373 -4.30 -12.24 -23.16
N PRO A 374 -3.12 -11.78 -22.71
CA PRO A 374 -2.22 -12.64 -21.96
C PRO A 374 -2.93 -13.23 -20.73
N THR A 375 -2.62 -14.47 -20.32
CA THR A 375 -3.22 -15.09 -19.12
C THR A 375 -3.08 -14.21 -17.88
N ILE A 376 -1.92 -13.55 -17.74
CA ILE A 376 -1.69 -12.53 -16.73
C ILE A 376 -1.66 -11.19 -17.43
N PHE A 377 -2.66 -10.34 -17.18
CA PHE A 377 -2.81 -9.02 -17.78
C PHE A 377 -3.07 -7.97 -16.69
N THR A 378 -3.15 -6.69 -17.04
CA THR A 378 -3.35 -5.63 -16.07
C THR A 378 -4.71 -4.96 -16.19
N HIS A 379 -5.11 -4.22 -15.17
CA HIS A 379 -6.36 -3.47 -15.23
C HIS A 379 -6.45 -2.56 -16.46
N ARG A 380 -5.35 -1.84 -16.77
CA ARG A 380 -5.20 -0.96 -17.94
C ARG A 380 -5.51 -1.63 -19.28
N ASP A 381 -5.28 -2.94 -19.42
CA ASP A 381 -5.50 -3.63 -20.69
C ASP A 381 -6.99 -3.69 -21.08
N VAL A 382 -7.89 -3.49 -20.13
CA VAL A 382 -9.35 -3.62 -20.33
C VAL A 382 -10.19 -2.50 -19.69
N GLY A 383 -9.61 -1.74 -18.75
CA GLY A 383 -10.28 -0.68 -17.98
C GLY A 383 -9.97 0.73 -18.47
N ASN A 384 -10.72 1.72 -17.97
CA ASN A 384 -10.48 3.15 -18.22
C ASN A 384 -9.48 3.73 -17.20
N THR A 385 -8.29 3.14 -17.10
CA THR A 385 -7.39 3.30 -15.95
C THR A 385 -5.92 3.31 -16.32
N GLU A 386 -5.07 3.91 -15.49
CA GLU A 386 -3.62 3.74 -15.56
C GLU A 386 -3.11 2.54 -14.75
N CYS A 387 -3.94 1.91 -13.91
CA CYS A 387 -3.56 0.80 -13.04
C CYS A 387 -2.96 -0.40 -13.83
N PRO A 388 -1.74 -0.88 -13.50
CA PRO A 388 -1.08 -0.84 -12.21
C PRO A 388 0.03 0.23 -12.13
N GLY A 389 -0.04 1.26 -12.97
CA GLY A 389 1.01 2.25 -13.15
C GLY A 389 2.05 1.81 -14.18
N GLU A 390 2.71 2.79 -14.79
CA GLU A 390 3.64 2.56 -15.91
C GLU A 390 4.85 1.69 -15.54
N ALA A 391 5.46 1.97 -14.38
CA ALA A 391 6.64 1.23 -13.96
C ALA A 391 6.33 -0.26 -13.68
N ALA A 392 5.18 -0.57 -13.07
CA ALA A 392 4.73 -1.95 -12.91
C ALA A 392 4.35 -2.59 -14.26
N TYR A 393 3.67 -1.85 -15.15
CA TYR A 393 3.24 -2.36 -16.45
C TYR A 393 4.42 -2.84 -17.32
N ARG A 394 5.55 -2.11 -17.31
CA ARG A 394 6.79 -2.52 -18.01
C ARG A 394 7.37 -3.84 -17.49
N LEU A 395 7.11 -4.21 -16.25
CA LEU A 395 7.63 -5.44 -15.63
C LEU A 395 6.73 -6.66 -15.83
N MET A 396 5.59 -6.53 -16.51
CA MET A 396 4.65 -7.64 -16.75
C MET A 396 5.26 -8.86 -17.46
N PRO A 397 6.17 -8.73 -18.45
CA PRO A 397 6.89 -9.88 -19.00
C PRO A 397 7.68 -10.65 -17.93
N ARG A 398 8.43 -9.94 -17.08
CA ARG A 398 9.20 -10.54 -15.97
C ARG A 398 8.29 -11.21 -14.94
N LEU A 399 7.14 -10.60 -14.62
CA LEU A 399 6.16 -11.20 -13.72
C LEU A 399 5.61 -12.52 -14.26
N ARG A 400 5.29 -12.59 -15.56
CA ARG A 400 4.87 -13.84 -16.24
C ARG A 400 5.95 -14.90 -16.19
N ASP A 401 7.22 -14.52 -16.31
CA ASP A 401 8.33 -15.45 -16.21
C ASP A 401 8.47 -16.06 -14.80
N ILE A 402 8.40 -15.23 -13.76
CA ILE A 402 8.39 -15.69 -12.36
C ILE A 402 7.20 -16.62 -12.11
N ALA A 403 6.01 -16.24 -12.60
CA ALA A 403 4.79 -17.01 -12.44
C ALA A 403 4.88 -18.38 -13.13
N ALA A 404 5.43 -18.45 -14.33
CA ALA A 404 5.58 -19.72 -15.04
C ALA A 404 6.61 -20.65 -14.38
N GLY A 405 7.72 -20.12 -13.84
CA GLY A 405 8.65 -20.93 -13.03
C GLY A 405 7.93 -21.53 -11.81
N ALA A 406 7.22 -20.71 -11.04
CA ALA A 406 6.45 -21.16 -9.89
C ALA A 406 5.34 -22.18 -10.27
N ALA A 407 4.70 -22.02 -11.43
CA ALA A 407 3.67 -22.93 -11.94
C ALA A 407 4.22 -24.30 -12.38
N ASN A 408 5.49 -24.37 -12.77
CA ASN A 408 6.14 -25.64 -13.10
C ASN A 408 6.63 -26.40 -11.85
N GLY A 409 6.39 -25.85 -10.65
CA GLY A 409 6.95 -26.39 -9.43
C GLY A 409 8.47 -26.22 -9.38
N GLU A 410 9.05 -25.35 -10.22
CA GLU A 410 10.41 -24.87 -10.04
C GLU A 410 10.35 -23.92 -8.84
N PRO A 411 10.86 -24.31 -7.65
CA PRO A 411 11.33 -23.27 -6.76
C PRO A 411 12.33 -22.46 -7.59
N PRO A 412 12.38 -21.12 -7.46
CA PRO A 412 13.64 -20.49 -7.82
C PRO A 412 14.66 -21.24 -6.99
N ASP A 413 15.66 -21.87 -7.61
CA ASP A 413 16.79 -22.31 -6.83
C ASP A 413 17.47 -21.02 -6.38
N LEU A 414 16.94 -20.47 -5.27
CA LEU A 414 17.39 -19.22 -4.69
C LEU A 414 18.84 -19.38 -4.27
N VAL A 415 19.25 -20.61 -3.93
CA VAL A 415 20.64 -20.97 -3.67
C VAL A 415 21.47 -20.82 -4.95
N ASP A 416 21.01 -21.33 -6.08
CA ASP A 416 21.67 -21.12 -7.38
C ASP A 416 21.68 -19.65 -7.81
N SER A 417 20.62 -18.89 -7.50
CA SER A 417 20.52 -17.48 -7.88
C SER A 417 21.51 -16.56 -7.17
N ILE A 418 22.01 -16.96 -6.00
CA ILE A 418 23.04 -16.24 -5.25
C ILE A 418 24.44 -16.87 -5.40
N ARG A 419 24.52 -18.05 -6.04
CA ARG A 419 25.73 -18.86 -6.14
C ARG A 419 26.85 -18.11 -6.86
N GLY A 420 28.06 -18.15 -6.28
CA GLY A 420 29.26 -17.54 -6.86
C GLY A 420 29.48 -16.07 -6.50
N GLY A 421 28.62 -15.48 -5.66
CA GLY A 421 28.81 -14.15 -5.07
C GLY A 421 29.21 -14.21 -3.58
N ALA A 422 29.70 -13.07 -3.06
CA ALA A 422 30.15 -12.96 -1.67
C ALA A 422 29.04 -13.30 -0.65
N ILE A 423 27.77 -13.04 -1.00
CA ILE A 423 26.61 -13.40 -0.17
C ILE A 423 26.49 -14.92 -0.02
N TYR A 424 26.61 -15.68 -1.11
CA TYR A 424 26.57 -17.14 -1.07
C TYR A 424 27.78 -17.71 -0.34
N ASP A 425 28.97 -17.20 -0.60
CA ASP A 425 30.19 -17.68 0.05
C ASP A 425 30.13 -17.49 1.57
N THR A 426 29.65 -16.33 2.04
CA THR A 426 29.44 -16.09 3.47
C THR A 426 28.31 -16.96 4.03
N TRP A 427 27.19 -17.11 3.33
CA TRP A 427 26.11 -17.98 3.79
C TRP A 427 26.55 -19.45 3.94
N MET A 428 27.35 -19.95 2.99
CA MET A 428 27.96 -21.27 3.08
C MET A 428 28.93 -21.38 4.26
N ARG A 429 29.74 -20.35 4.52
CA ARG A 429 30.66 -20.27 5.68
C ARG A 429 29.90 -20.34 7.01
N LEU A 430 28.71 -19.75 7.08
CA LEU A 430 27.88 -19.74 8.29
C LEU A 430 27.15 -21.07 8.56
N GLY A 431 27.21 -22.04 7.64
CA GLY A 431 26.54 -23.33 7.79
C GLY A 431 25.30 -23.51 6.91
N SER A 432 25.12 -22.68 5.88
CA SER A 432 24.05 -22.81 4.90
C SER A 432 22.66 -22.81 5.55
N THR A 433 21.76 -23.72 5.18
CA THR A 433 20.39 -23.79 5.72
C THR A 433 20.31 -24.06 7.22
N GLU A 434 21.38 -24.59 7.81
CA GLU A 434 21.51 -24.87 9.25
C GLU A 434 22.07 -23.68 10.04
N SER A 435 22.47 -22.60 9.35
CA SER A 435 22.90 -21.36 10.00
C SER A 435 21.72 -20.62 10.66
N ASP A 436 22.03 -19.76 11.62
CA ASP A 436 21.04 -18.85 12.23
C ASP A 436 20.36 -17.92 11.21
N LEU A 437 20.95 -17.74 10.02
CA LEU A 437 20.38 -16.96 8.92
C LEU A 437 19.31 -17.75 8.12
N GLY A 438 19.45 -19.09 8.05
CA GLY A 438 18.50 -19.99 7.39
C GLY A 438 18.58 -20.01 5.86
N ALA A 439 17.55 -20.54 5.18
CA ALA A 439 17.51 -20.65 3.71
C ALA A 439 17.23 -19.29 3.02
N PRO A 440 17.78 -19.03 1.81
CA PRO A 440 17.50 -17.80 1.06
C PRO A 440 16.02 -17.70 0.68
N THR A 441 15.48 -16.49 0.73
CA THR A 441 14.10 -16.14 0.39
C THR A 441 14.00 -15.15 -0.78
N SER A 442 15.12 -14.52 -1.16
CA SER A 442 15.24 -13.73 -2.39
C SER A 442 16.47 -14.09 -3.20
N VAL A 443 16.46 -13.68 -4.46
CA VAL A 443 17.68 -13.52 -5.26
C VAL A 443 18.53 -12.37 -4.69
N GLU A 444 19.76 -12.21 -5.17
CA GLU A 444 20.56 -11.03 -4.85
C GLU A 444 19.97 -9.76 -5.49
N GLN A 445 19.86 -8.70 -4.71
CA GLN A 445 19.22 -7.43 -5.05
C GLN A 445 20.18 -6.26 -4.79
N GLN A 446 19.94 -5.12 -5.44
CA GLN A 446 20.69 -3.88 -5.26
C GLN A 446 20.30 -3.20 -3.93
N ALA A 447 21.29 -2.88 -3.09
CA ALA A 447 21.16 -2.02 -1.90
C ALA A 447 21.71 -0.61 -2.17
N ALA A 448 21.79 0.26 -1.15
CA ALA A 448 22.33 1.61 -1.31
C ALA A 448 23.78 1.63 -1.86
N GLY A 449 24.05 2.53 -2.81
CA GLY A 449 25.36 2.65 -3.44
C GLY A 449 25.68 1.45 -4.34
N ASP A 450 26.87 0.87 -4.16
CA ASP A 450 27.32 -0.35 -4.85
C ASP A 450 27.00 -1.63 -4.05
N ALA A 451 26.28 -1.50 -2.93
CA ALA A 451 25.93 -2.63 -2.10
C ALA A 451 24.89 -3.55 -2.75
N ARG A 452 24.88 -4.79 -2.27
CA ARG A 452 23.96 -5.87 -2.65
C ARG A 452 23.39 -6.48 -1.38
N PHE A 453 22.22 -7.07 -1.48
CA PHE A 453 21.66 -7.86 -0.39
C PHE A 453 20.84 -9.03 -0.91
N ALA A 454 20.71 -10.08 -0.09
CA ALA A 454 19.71 -11.11 -0.27
C ALA A 454 19.03 -11.37 1.07
N THR A 455 17.72 -11.64 1.03
CA THR A 455 16.98 -12.02 2.22
C THR A 455 17.03 -13.51 2.43
N PHE A 456 17.02 -13.91 3.69
CA PHE A 456 17.02 -15.28 4.17
C PHE A 456 15.90 -15.45 5.20
N ARG A 457 15.66 -16.68 5.62
CA ARG A 457 14.56 -17.02 6.53
C ARG A 457 14.56 -16.20 7.82
N ASN A 458 15.74 -15.89 8.38
CA ASN A 458 15.88 -15.29 9.71
C ASN A 458 16.58 -13.92 9.69
N GLY A 459 16.75 -13.31 8.51
CA GLY A 459 17.41 -12.02 8.36
C GLY A 459 17.84 -11.74 6.92
N ALA A 460 18.84 -10.89 6.74
CA ALA A 460 19.41 -10.57 5.44
C ALA A 460 20.94 -10.63 5.47
N MET A 461 21.55 -10.92 4.32
CA MET A 461 22.98 -10.74 4.11
C MET A 461 23.17 -9.48 3.27
N TYR A 462 23.99 -8.55 3.74
CA TYR A 462 24.36 -7.35 3.00
C TYR A 462 25.83 -7.41 2.62
N PHE A 463 26.13 -7.13 1.36
CA PHE A 463 27.48 -7.07 0.81
C PHE A 463 27.76 -5.67 0.26
N SER A 464 28.94 -5.13 0.52
CA SER A 464 29.52 -4.06 -0.29
C SER A 464 31.02 -4.27 -0.44
N PRO A 465 31.69 -3.66 -1.45
CA PRO A 465 33.14 -3.72 -1.55
C PRO A 465 33.86 -3.15 -0.31
N GLY A 466 33.25 -2.17 0.37
CA GLY A 466 33.83 -1.51 1.54
C GLY A 466 33.64 -2.27 2.86
N THR A 467 32.56 -3.04 2.98
CA THR A 467 32.22 -3.74 4.24
C THR A 467 32.41 -5.24 4.16
N GLY A 468 32.35 -5.86 2.98
CA GLY A 468 32.18 -7.30 2.85
C GLY A 468 30.74 -7.73 3.13
N ALA A 469 30.51 -9.05 3.13
CA ALA A 469 29.20 -9.66 3.31
C ALA A 469 28.94 -10.00 4.78
N HIS A 470 27.93 -9.36 5.38
CA HIS A 470 27.57 -9.51 6.80
C HIS A 470 26.08 -9.86 6.97
N PRO A 471 25.76 -10.86 7.80
CA PRO A 471 24.38 -11.19 8.14
C PRO A 471 23.87 -10.19 9.18
N VAL A 472 22.62 -9.76 9.04
CA VAL A 472 21.90 -9.03 10.08
C VAL A 472 20.65 -9.85 10.37
N ILE A 473 20.51 -10.32 11.61
CA ILE A 473 19.49 -11.30 12.01
C ILE A 473 18.72 -10.85 13.25
N GLY A 474 17.60 -11.51 13.54
CA GLY A 474 16.91 -11.39 14.81
C GLY A 474 16.51 -9.96 15.22
N ALA A 475 16.60 -9.68 16.52
CA ALA A 475 16.20 -8.40 17.09
C ALA A 475 16.98 -7.21 16.51
N ILE A 476 18.26 -7.40 16.18
CA ILE A 476 19.10 -6.36 15.57
C ILE A 476 18.60 -6.04 14.16
N TYR A 477 18.25 -7.05 13.36
CA TYR A 477 17.66 -6.83 12.03
C TYR A 477 16.37 -6.03 12.09
N HIS A 478 15.47 -6.38 13.02
CA HIS A 478 14.21 -5.66 13.20
C HIS A 478 14.43 -4.21 13.67
N ALA A 479 15.32 -3.98 14.62
CA ALA A 479 15.63 -2.63 15.07
C ALA A 479 16.30 -1.78 13.97
N TRP A 480 17.16 -2.39 13.14
CA TRP A 480 17.76 -1.71 12.01
C TRP A 480 16.73 -1.35 10.93
N ALA A 481 15.73 -2.21 10.71
CA ALA A 481 14.60 -1.95 9.82
C ALA A 481 13.83 -0.69 10.20
N GLU A 482 13.55 -0.48 11.50
CA GLU A 482 12.89 0.73 12.03
C GLU A 482 13.68 2.02 11.71
N THR A 483 14.98 1.89 11.52
CA THR A 483 15.85 3.02 11.18
C THR A 483 16.01 3.23 9.68
N ASN A 484 15.23 2.56 8.83
CA ASN A 484 15.33 2.59 7.36
C ASN A 484 16.57 1.84 6.79
N PHE A 485 17.00 0.77 7.46
CA PHE A 485 18.08 -0.12 7.02
C PHE A 485 19.37 0.64 6.63
N GLU A 486 19.98 0.28 5.50
CA GLU A 486 21.27 0.82 5.05
C GLU A 486 21.18 2.28 4.60
N ARG A 487 19.97 2.80 4.39
CA ARG A 487 19.70 4.22 4.11
C ARG A 487 19.42 5.00 5.38
N GLY A 488 19.30 4.29 6.49
CA GLY A 488 19.18 4.85 7.82
C GLY A 488 20.45 5.52 8.31
N PRO A 489 20.38 6.17 9.48
CA PRO A 489 21.52 6.87 10.06
C PRO A 489 22.68 5.91 10.39
N LEU A 490 22.43 4.60 10.55
CA LEU A 490 23.46 3.59 10.84
C LEU A 490 24.30 3.19 9.62
N GLY A 491 23.74 3.22 8.40
CA GLY A 491 24.40 2.71 7.19
C GLY A 491 24.46 1.18 7.12
N LEU A 492 25.39 0.64 6.34
CA LEU A 492 25.58 -0.81 6.13
C LEU A 492 26.23 -1.49 7.35
N PRO A 493 25.98 -2.80 7.58
CA PRO A 493 26.69 -3.57 8.59
C PRO A 493 28.18 -3.70 8.24
N THR A 494 29.03 -3.61 9.27
CA THR A 494 30.50 -3.73 9.17
C THR A 494 31.05 -4.91 9.98
N SER A 495 30.17 -5.64 10.67
CA SER A 495 30.51 -6.87 11.38
C SER A 495 29.36 -7.87 11.36
N ASP A 496 29.67 -9.14 11.60
CA ASP A 496 28.70 -10.13 12.07
C ASP A 496 28.28 -9.75 13.52
N GLU A 497 27.27 -10.43 14.09
CA GLU A 497 26.90 -10.24 15.49
C GLU A 497 28.04 -10.66 16.44
N ILE A 498 28.34 -9.81 17.42
CA ILE A 498 29.33 -10.03 18.47
C ILE A 498 28.58 -10.39 19.75
N GLY A 499 28.64 -11.66 20.12
CA GLY A 499 28.02 -12.17 21.34
C GLY A 499 28.88 -11.90 22.58
N GLU A 500 28.37 -11.09 23.50
CA GLU A 500 28.86 -10.98 24.88
C GLU A 500 27.90 -11.72 25.85
N PRO A 501 28.21 -11.94 27.14
CA PRO A 501 27.33 -12.72 28.03
C PRO A 501 25.90 -12.16 28.16
N ASN A 502 25.74 -10.83 28.22
CA ASN A 502 24.43 -10.19 28.45
C ASN A 502 23.91 -9.38 27.25
N ILE A 503 24.78 -9.05 26.29
CA ILE A 503 24.43 -8.27 25.11
C ILE A 503 24.90 -8.92 23.81
N ILE A 504 24.20 -8.63 22.72
CA ILE A 504 24.67 -8.85 21.35
C ILE A 504 24.92 -7.48 20.74
N VAL A 505 26.09 -7.28 20.16
CA VAL A 505 26.45 -6.02 19.49
C VAL A 505 26.66 -6.29 18.01
N GLN A 506 26.15 -5.42 17.15
CA GLN A 506 26.51 -5.42 15.73
C GLN A 506 26.92 -4.02 15.29
N ASN A 507 28.03 -3.95 14.57
CA ASN A 507 28.57 -2.69 14.08
C ASN A 507 28.05 -2.37 12.69
N PHE A 508 27.81 -1.08 12.47
CA PHE A 508 27.41 -0.47 11.21
C PHE A 508 28.38 0.67 10.87
N GLN A 509 28.29 1.20 9.66
CA GLN A 509 29.20 2.26 9.18
C GLN A 509 29.26 3.48 10.09
N ASN A 510 28.12 3.87 10.68
CA ASN A 510 28.00 5.11 11.45
C ASN A 510 27.65 4.89 12.94
N GLY A 511 27.69 3.65 13.42
CA GLY A 511 27.29 3.33 14.79
C GLY A 511 27.15 1.84 15.04
N SER A 512 26.52 1.49 16.16
CA SER A 512 26.28 0.09 16.54
C SER A 512 24.87 -0.09 17.06
N LEU A 513 24.33 -1.29 16.89
CA LEU A 513 23.12 -1.75 17.58
C LEU A 513 23.52 -2.71 18.70
N ILE A 514 22.88 -2.55 19.86
CA ILE A 514 23.11 -3.35 21.06
C ILE A 514 21.78 -3.96 21.48
N TYR A 515 21.68 -5.28 21.38
CA TYR A 515 20.57 -6.06 21.92
C TYR A 515 20.90 -6.54 23.33
N ASP A 516 20.07 -6.17 24.30
CA ASP A 516 20.18 -6.63 25.69
C ASP A 516 19.33 -7.89 25.90
N ARG A 517 19.98 -9.00 26.27
CA ARG A 517 19.30 -10.31 26.42
C ARG A 517 18.37 -10.37 27.62
N ALA A 518 18.58 -9.54 28.64
CA ALA A 518 17.78 -9.58 29.86
C ALA A 518 16.43 -8.86 29.67
N SER A 519 16.44 -7.77 28.92
CA SER A 519 15.28 -6.93 28.67
C SER A 519 14.63 -7.14 27.29
N GLY A 520 15.36 -7.75 26.34
CA GLY A 520 14.95 -7.87 24.94
C GLY A 520 15.13 -6.58 24.13
N ARG A 521 15.59 -5.49 24.73
CA ARG A 521 15.58 -4.18 24.08
C ARG A 521 16.79 -4.01 23.15
N VAL A 522 16.61 -3.25 22.07
CA VAL A 522 17.70 -2.85 21.19
C VAL A 522 17.95 -1.36 21.34
N SER A 523 19.21 -0.97 21.47
CA SER A 523 19.64 0.43 21.50
C SER A 523 20.61 0.70 20.36
N SER A 524 20.52 1.89 19.77
CA SER A 524 21.52 2.41 18.85
C SER A 524 22.53 3.28 19.56
N VAL A 525 23.78 3.19 19.13
CA VAL A 525 24.86 4.09 19.53
C VAL A 525 25.40 4.77 18.28
N ILE A 526 25.12 6.07 18.13
CA ILE A 526 25.56 6.87 16.98
C ILE A 526 26.28 8.11 17.54
N ASN A 527 27.51 8.36 17.10
CA ASN A 527 28.34 9.47 17.60
C ASN A 527 28.49 9.53 19.14
N GLY A 528 28.41 8.37 19.81
CA GLY A 528 28.47 8.29 21.27
C GLY A 528 27.15 8.57 22.00
N GLU A 529 26.09 8.96 21.29
CA GLU A 529 24.74 9.06 21.87
C GLU A 529 24.05 7.69 21.83
N THR A 530 23.53 7.26 22.98
CA THR A 530 22.70 6.06 23.06
C THR A 530 21.23 6.44 22.93
N ARG A 531 20.55 5.88 21.94
CA ARG A 531 19.11 6.02 21.75
C ARG A 531 18.47 4.66 21.71
N GLU A 532 17.50 4.46 22.58
CA GLU A 532 16.70 3.26 22.53
C GLU A 532 15.83 3.25 21.28
N ILE A 533 15.80 2.10 20.60
CA ILE A 533 14.86 1.82 19.54
C ILE A 533 13.77 0.96 20.20
N LEU A 534 12.52 1.45 20.20
CA LEU A 534 11.41 0.83 20.95
C LEU A 534 11.37 -0.70 20.72
N GLY A 535 11.34 -1.44 21.84
CA GLY A 535 11.87 -2.80 21.93
C GLY A 535 11.11 -3.91 21.19
N VAL A 536 11.90 -4.88 20.72
CA VAL A 536 11.45 -6.23 20.33
C VAL A 536 11.31 -7.06 21.61
N ALA A 537 10.18 -7.72 21.85
CA ALA A 537 10.09 -8.70 22.94
C ALA A 537 11.02 -9.90 22.64
N PRO A 538 11.50 -10.66 23.65
CA PRO A 538 12.39 -11.80 23.40
C PRO A 538 11.63 -12.90 22.64
N VAL A 539 11.92 -13.02 21.34
CA VAL A 539 11.34 -14.05 20.47
C VAL A 539 11.88 -15.41 20.87
N ALA A 540 11.00 -16.38 21.10
CA ALA A 540 11.36 -17.78 21.04
C ALA A 540 11.89 -18.07 19.61
N GLN A 541 13.01 -18.79 19.51
CA GLN A 541 13.81 -19.04 18.28
C GLN A 541 13.08 -19.74 17.10
N ASN A 542 11.75 -19.79 17.07
CA ASN A 542 10.97 -20.47 16.05
C ASN A 542 9.96 -19.52 15.41
N ALA A 543 10.33 -19.04 14.21
CA ALA A 543 9.58 -18.22 13.26
C ALA A 543 9.66 -16.69 13.46
N LEU A 544 10.56 -16.05 12.71
CA LEU A 544 10.61 -14.60 12.50
C LEU A 544 10.00 -14.22 11.13
N PRO A 545 9.38 -13.02 11.02
CA PRO A 545 8.64 -12.57 9.83
C PRO A 545 9.55 -12.17 8.65
N GLU A 546 9.12 -12.53 7.44
CA GLU A 546 9.71 -12.12 6.15
C GLU A 546 9.58 -10.58 5.99
N GLN A 547 10.67 -9.81 6.12
CA GLN A 547 10.69 -8.35 5.93
C GLN A 547 11.89 -7.95 5.05
N PHE A 548 11.71 -6.99 4.14
CA PHE A 548 12.61 -6.72 3.00
C PHE A 548 13.03 -5.25 2.89
N SER A 549 14.00 -4.97 2.01
CA SER A 549 14.48 -3.62 1.69
C SER A 549 13.96 -3.18 0.31
N ALA A 550 13.56 -1.92 0.14
CA ALA A 550 13.07 -1.39 -1.15
C ALA A 550 14.24 -1.09 -2.12
N PRO A 551 14.11 -1.34 -3.45
CA PRO A 551 15.16 -1.07 -4.44
C PRO A 551 15.42 0.44 -4.60
N ALA A 552 16.62 0.78 -5.06
CA ALA A 552 17.01 2.15 -5.40
C ALA A 552 16.44 2.55 -6.77
N ALA A 553 15.91 3.78 -6.87
CA ALA A 553 15.71 4.43 -8.16
C ALA A 553 17.08 4.59 -8.87
N PRO A 554 17.15 4.41 -10.21
CA PRO A 554 18.38 4.68 -10.94
C PRO A 554 18.83 6.13 -10.70
N ALA A 555 20.12 6.33 -10.45
CA ALA A 555 20.70 7.66 -10.38
C ALA A 555 20.37 8.41 -11.69
N ALA A 556 19.82 9.61 -11.58
CA ALA A 556 19.60 10.46 -12.74
C ALA A 556 20.93 10.62 -13.50
N PRO A 557 20.94 10.46 -14.84
CA PRO A 557 22.14 10.73 -15.62
C PRO A 557 22.58 12.18 -15.36
N PRO A 558 23.89 12.47 -15.32
CA PRO A 558 24.38 13.83 -15.19
C PRO A 558 23.77 14.70 -16.29
N PRO A 559 23.40 15.96 -16.01
CA PRO A 559 22.83 16.84 -17.01
C PRO A 559 23.78 16.92 -18.21
N PRO A 560 23.25 16.91 -19.46
CA PRO A 560 24.08 17.04 -20.64
C PRO A 560 24.89 18.34 -20.54
N ALA A 561 26.17 18.26 -20.92
CA ALA A 561 27.04 19.43 -20.98
C ALA A 561 26.35 20.55 -21.79
N PRO A 562 26.39 21.81 -21.32
CA PRO A 562 25.76 22.92 -22.03
C PRO A 562 26.27 22.97 -23.47
N ALA A 563 25.33 23.09 -24.41
CA ALA A 563 25.66 23.19 -25.83
C ALA A 563 26.63 24.36 -26.06
N PRO A 564 27.65 24.19 -26.91
CA PRO A 564 28.54 25.30 -27.26
C PRO A 564 27.71 26.44 -27.86
N PRO A 565 28.07 27.70 -27.56
CA PRO A 565 27.34 28.85 -28.07
C PRO A 565 27.28 28.81 -29.60
N PRO A 566 26.16 29.25 -30.21
CA PRO A 566 26.05 29.30 -31.66
C PRO A 566 27.17 30.18 -32.23
N PRO A 567 27.73 29.83 -33.41
CA PRO A 567 28.73 30.66 -34.06
C PRO A 567 28.16 32.07 -34.29
N PRO A 568 28.98 33.12 -34.15
CA PRO A 568 28.53 34.48 -34.40
C PRO A 568 27.99 34.60 -35.84
N PRO A 569 26.95 35.43 -36.06
CA PRO A 569 26.41 35.64 -37.40
C PRO A 569 27.51 36.16 -38.35
N PRO A 570 27.43 35.84 -39.66
CA PRO A 570 28.39 36.33 -40.63
C PRO A 570 28.44 37.85 -40.61
N VAL A 571 29.65 38.41 -40.53
CA VAL A 571 29.86 39.84 -40.70
C VAL A 571 29.51 40.19 -42.14
N GLU A 572 28.39 40.87 -42.36
CA GLU A 572 28.09 41.54 -43.63
C GLU A 572 29.19 42.59 -43.88
N GLN A 573 30.10 42.26 -44.78
CA GLN A 573 30.99 43.25 -45.36
C GLN A 573 30.15 44.14 -46.28
N PHE A 574 29.78 45.32 -45.78
CA PHE A 574 29.31 46.41 -46.62
C PHE A 574 30.44 46.78 -47.60
N ALA A 575 30.25 46.46 -48.87
CA ALA A 575 31.03 47.05 -49.95
C ALA A 575 30.71 48.56 -50.04
N PRO A 576 31.70 49.44 -50.27
CA PRO A 576 31.48 50.87 -50.33
C PRO A 576 30.69 51.26 -51.58
N ALA A 577 29.84 52.28 -51.41
CA ALA A 577 28.98 52.84 -52.43
C ALA A 577 29.74 53.31 -53.68
N ALA A 578 29.13 53.05 -54.85
CA ALA A 578 29.26 53.84 -56.07
C ALA A 578 27.86 54.10 -56.62
#